data_AF-A0A849NKP5-F1
#
_entry.id   AF-A0A849NKP5-F1
#
_cell.length_a   1.000
_cell.length_b   1.000
_cell.length_c   1.000
_cell.angle_alpha   90.00
_cell.angle_beta   90.00
_cell.angle_gamma   90.00
#
_symmetry.space_group_name_H-M   'P 1'
#
loop_
_entity.id
_entity.type
_entity.pdbx_description
1 polymer ?
#
loop_
_entity_poly.entity_id
_entity_poly.type
_entity_poly.pdbx_seq_one_letter_code
_entity_poly.pdbx_strand_id
1 'polypeptide(L)'
;MFNLNLYLWKYILPAIKQDFFKSKIISFFTLFYISIFSLPRKFLIHFFFGKGSDYIIDTEKMILENPLVYQKLNSALNDNFKNETKGVVHFSQIDLYNPQYRYSIGSFEVNYSIENNNIDFQVTSIYRYGRNNDRLSKHLHNWLNGFAKSGGANDFRIVGTEWSIHLLEFRQKNIQFDNGFIKKGGPTLGKLLL
;
A
#
# COMPACT_ATOMS: atom_id res chain seq x y z
N MET A 1 30.76 20.57 31.03
CA MET A 1 29.34 21.00 31.09
C MET A 1 28.44 20.00 30.33
N PHE A 2 28.43 18.72 30.75
CA PHE A 2 27.65 17.62 30.13
C PHE A 2 26.86 16.76 31.15
N ASN A 3 27.06 16.99 32.45
CA ASN A 3 26.48 16.15 33.52
C ASN A 3 24.99 16.45 33.79
N LEU A 4 24.51 17.66 33.45
CA LEU A 4 23.09 18.01 33.61
C LEU A 4 22.20 17.24 32.62
N ASN A 5 22.74 16.88 31.45
CA ASN A 5 22.01 16.23 30.35
C ASN A 5 21.73 14.73 30.65
N LEU A 6 22.67 14.05 31.31
CA LEU A 6 22.51 12.66 31.77
C LEU A 6 21.59 12.53 32.99
N TYR A 7 21.58 13.53 33.87
CA TYR A 7 20.70 13.55 35.05
C TYR A 7 19.23 13.73 34.65
N LEU A 8 18.95 14.63 33.69
CA LEU A 8 17.61 14.78 33.10
C LEU A 8 17.16 13.48 32.41
N TRP A 9 18.04 12.83 31.65
CA TRP A 9 17.74 11.55 30.98
C TRP A 9 17.48 10.39 31.95
N LYS A 10 18.21 10.33 33.08
CA LYS A 10 18.08 9.23 34.05
C LYS A 10 16.83 9.35 34.92
N TYR A 11 16.37 10.56 35.21
CA TYR A 11 15.29 10.80 36.17
C TYR A 11 13.98 11.32 35.56
N ILE A 12 14.02 12.03 34.43
CA ILE A 12 12.80 12.52 33.77
C ILE A 12 12.21 11.49 32.81
N LEU A 13 13.05 10.76 32.08
CA LEU A 13 12.60 9.81 31.06
C LEU A 13 11.81 8.60 31.63
N PRO A 14 12.12 8.07 32.84
CA PRO A 14 11.26 7.08 33.49
C PRO A 14 9.97 7.66 34.07
N ALA A 15 9.95 8.97 34.40
CA ALA A 15 8.80 9.66 34.97
C ALA A 15 7.79 10.12 33.91
N ILE A 16 8.27 10.40 32.69
CA ILE A 16 7.43 10.47 31.50
C ILE A 16 7.02 9.03 31.19
N LYS A 17 5.76 8.67 31.50
CA LYS A 17 5.19 7.32 31.26
C LYS A 17 5.77 6.75 29.97
N GLN A 18 6.42 5.59 30.05
CA GLN A 18 7.00 4.91 28.89
C GLN A 18 6.02 4.84 27.71
N ASP A 19 4.72 4.71 28.01
CA ASP A 19 3.62 4.77 27.06
C ASP A 19 3.44 6.13 26.37
N PHE A 20 3.64 7.25 27.08
CA PHE A 20 3.63 8.58 26.51
C PHE A 20 4.80 8.76 25.55
N PHE A 21 6.02 8.38 25.94
CA PHE A 21 7.20 8.51 25.07
C PHE A 21 7.09 7.61 23.84
N LYS A 22 6.69 6.34 24.04
CA LYS A 22 6.41 5.39 22.97
C LYS A 22 5.32 5.93 22.03
N SER A 23 4.23 6.47 22.56
CA SER A 23 3.16 7.08 21.77
C SER A 23 3.64 8.29 20.97
N LYS A 24 4.46 9.19 21.56
CA LYS A 24 4.99 10.37 20.87
C LYS A 24 5.97 9.99 19.76
N ILE A 25 6.86 9.02 20.00
CA ILE A 25 7.76 8.49 18.97
C ILE A 25 6.96 7.83 17.84
N ILE A 26 5.98 6.98 18.15
CA ILE A 26 5.11 6.36 17.14
C ILE A 26 4.36 7.44 16.34
N SER A 27 3.85 8.48 17.01
CA SER A 27 3.16 9.60 16.36
C SER A 27 4.09 10.38 15.44
N PHE A 28 5.33 10.63 15.87
CA PHE A 28 6.35 11.29 15.05
C PHE A 28 6.69 10.46 13.80
N PHE A 29 6.94 9.16 13.95
CA PHE A 29 7.17 8.27 12.80
C PHE A 29 5.94 8.16 11.89
N THR A 30 4.74 8.19 12.45
CA THR A 30 3.49 8.21 11.68
C THR A 30 3.34 9.50 10.87
N LEU A 31 3.64 10.65 11.47
CA LEU A 31 3.63 11.95 10.77
C LEU A 31 4.70 11.98 9.68
N PHE A 32 5.90 11.50 9.96
CA PHE A 32 6.98 11.39 8.98
C PHE A 32 6.57 10.49 7.80
N TYR A 33 5.98 9.33 8.10
CA TYR A 33 5.43 8.40 7.12
C TYR A 33 4.36 9.03 6.23
N ILE A 34 3.37 9.71 6.83
CA ILE A 34 2.32 10.45 6.09
C ILE A 34 2.94 11.56 5.24
N SER A 35 3.99 12.22 5.72
CA SER A 35 4.60 13.36 5.04
C SER A 35 5.38 12.93 3.78
N ILE A 36 6.02 11.76 3.82
CA ILE A 36 6.84 11.24 2.71
C ILE A 36 5.98 10.62 1.61
N PHE A 37 4.97 9.83 1.97
CA PHE A 37 4.22 9.05 0.99
C PHE A 37 2.92 9.74 0.59
N SER A 38 2.75 9.94 -0.72
CA SER A 38 1.62 10.67 -1.28
C SER A 38 0.27 10.01 -1.00
N LEU A 39 0.22 8.67 -1.03
CA LEU A 39 -1.02 7.91 -0.96
C LEU A 39 -1.62 7.88 0.46
N PRO A 40 -0.87 7.63 1.55
CA PRO A 40 -1.35 7.84 2.92
C PRO A 40 -1.82 9.26 3.19
N ARG A 41 -1.10 10.27 2.69
CA ARG A 41 -1.49 11.68 2.84
C ARG A 41 -2.82 11.98 2.16
N LYS A 42 -2.96 11.57 0.90
CA LYS A 42 -4.20 11.78 0.14
C LYS A 42 -5.37 11.02 0.74
N PHE A 43 -5.14 9.81 1.27
CA PHE A 43 -6.16 9.11 2.04
C PHE A 43 -6.68 9.96 3.20
N LEU A 44 -5.80 10.53 4.03
CA LEU A 44 -6.24 11.32 5.18
C LEU A 44 -6.96 12.60 4.75
N ILE A 45 -6.52 13.24 3.66
CA ILE A 45 -7.21 14.39 3.08
C ILE A 45 -8.62 14.01 2.64
N HIS A 46 -8.80 12.92 1.91
CA HIS A 46 -10.13 12.46 1.51
C HIS A 46 -10.98 12.01 2.70
N PHE A 47 -10.37 11.35 3.68
CA PHE A 47 -11.06 10.89 4.89
C PHE A 47 -11.64 12.06 5.71
N PHE A 48 -10.84 13.10 5.97
CA PHE A 48 -11.26 14.23 6.82
C PHE A 48 -11.96 15.36 6.04
N PHE A 49 -11.58 15.59 4.79
CA PHE A 49 -12.01 16.77 4.02
C PHE A 49 -12.61 16.44 2.65
N GLY A 50 -12.66 15.16 2.27
CA GLY A 50 -13.24 14.74 1.00
C GLY A 50 -14.73 15.05 0.93
N LYS A 51 -15.26 15.27 -0.27
CA LYS A 51 -16.70 15.46 -0.51
C LYS A 51 -17.37 14.17 -1.00
N GLY A 52 -16.85 13.01 -0.59
CA GLY A 52 -17.29 11.70 -1.08
C GLY A 52 -16.71 11.30 -2.45
N SER A 53 -15.79 12.08 -3.02
CA SER A 53 -15.18 11.78 -4.32
C SER A 53 -14.11 10.69 -4.21
N ASP A 54 -14.12 9.77 -5.17
CA ASP A 54 -13.10 8.73 -5.30
C ASP A 54 -11.69 9.33 -5.45
N TYR A 55 -10.71 8.65 -4.86
CA TYR A 55 -9.30 8.94 -5.04
C TYR A 55 -8.74 8.08 -6.18
N ILE A 56 -8.32 8.75 -7.25
CA ILE A 56 -7.83 8.09 -8.46
C ILE A 56 -6.32 7.85 -8.37
N ILE A 57 -5.89 6.61 -8.62
CA ILE A 57 -4.49 6.20 -8.79
C ILE A 57 -4.22 5.77 -10.23
N ASP A 58 -2.95 5.76 -10.60
CA ASP A 58 -2.50 5.35 -11.92
C ASP A 58 -2.34 3.82 -11.96
N THR A 59 -3.20 3.15 -12.72
CA THR A 59 -3.21 1.67 -12.83
C THR A 59 -1.94 1.15 -13.50
N GLU A 60 -1.50 1.77 -14.57
CA GLU A 60 -0.30 1.37 -15.29
C GLU A 60 0.92 1.42 -14.36
N LYS A 61 1.10 2.54 -13.64
CA LYS A 61 2.21 2.66 -12.67
C LYS A 61 2.09 1.66 -11.53
N MET A 62 0.89 1.45 -11.00
CA MET A 62 0.69 0.47 -9.93
C MET A 62 1.08 -0.94 -10.37
N ILE A 63 0.83 -1.31 -11.63
CA ILE A 63 1.19 -2.63 -12.15
C ILE A 63 2.68 -2.69 -12.52
N LEU A 64 3.18 -1.75 -13.32
CA LEU A 64 4.53 -1.79 -13.87
C LEU A 64 5.60 -1.46 -12.81
N GLU A 65 5.36 -0.55 -11.87
CA GLU A 65 6.37 -0.22 -10.84
C GLU A 65 6.43 -1.26 -9.70
N ASN A 66 5.64 -2.34 -9.77
CA ASN A 66 5.60 -3.41 -8.79
C ASN A 66 5.81 -4.78 -9.48
N PRO A 67 7.07 -5.28 -9.58
CA PRO A 67 7.38 -6.48 -10.36
C PRO A 67 6.58 -7.73 -9.97
N LEU A 68 6.33 -7.94 -8.67
CA LEU A 68 5.52 -9.07 -8.20
C LEU A 68 4.05 -8.97 -8.61
N VAL A 69 3.50 -7.75 -8.69
CA VAL A 69 2.14 -7.51 -9.20
C VAL A 69 2.09 -7.88 -10.68
N TYR A 70 3.03 -7.36 -11.46
CA TYR A 70 3.14 -7.66 -12.88
C TYR A 70 3.28 -9.17 -13.14
N GLN A 71 4.18 -9.86 -12.41
CA GLN A 71 4.40 -11.29 -12.58
C GLN A 71 3.15 -12.11 -12.28
N LYS A 72 2.46 -11.82 -11.17
CA LYS A 72 1.20 -12.50 -10.82
C LYS A 72 0.11 -12.27 -11.86
N LEU A 73 -0.02 -11.05 -12.39
CA LEU A 73 -0.97 -10.76 -13.48
C LEU A 73 -0.62 -11.52 -14.75
N ASN A 74 0.66 -11.52 -15.14
CA ASN A 74 1.11 -12.23 -16.33
C ASN A 74 0.89 -13.74 -16.21
N SER A 75 1.14 -14.33 -15.04
CA SER A 75 0.82 -15.74 -14.77
C SER A 75 -0.68 -16.00 -14.89
N ALA A 76 -1.53 -15.18 -14.26
CA ALA A 76 -2.99 -15.32 -14.35
C ALA A 76 -3.51 -15.24 -15.80
N LEU A 77 -2.95 -14.33 -16.60
CA LEU A 77 -3.30 -14.19 -18.02
C LEU A 77 -2.86 -15.39 -18.86
N ASN A 78 -1.76 -16.06 -18.50
CA ASN A 78 -1.27 -17.24 -19.21
C ASN A 78 -2.06 -18.51 -18.84
N ASP A 79 -2.42 -18.65 -17.56
CA ASP A 79 -3.19 -19.80 -17.07
C ASP A 79 -4.63 -19.79 -17.62
N ASN A 80 -5.21 -18.59 -17.78
CA ASN A 80 -6.60 -18.42 -18.22
C ASN A 80 -6.81 -18.32 -19.74
N PHE A 81 -5.73 -18.34 -20.52
CA PHE A 81 -5.74 -18.06 -21.96
C PHE A 81 -6.64 -19.01 -22.78
N LYS A 82 -7.01 -20.17 -22.24
CA LYS A 82 -7.81 -21.17 -22.96
C LYS A 82 -9.32 -21.01 -22.79
N ASN A 83 -9.82 -20.40 -21.70
CA ASN A 83 -11.26 -20.45 -21.38
C ASN A 83 -11.85 -19.20 -20.72
N GLU A 84 -11.06 -18.27 -20.19
CA GLU A 84 -11.57 -17.13 -19.44
C GLU A 84 -11.07 -15.79 -20.00
N THR A 85 -12.01 -14.98 -20.48
CA THR A 85 -11.74 -13.61 -20.96
C THR A 85 -11.80 -12.58 -19.85
N LYS A 86 -12.08 -12.96 -18.60
CA LYS A 86 -12.14 -12.06 -17.45
C LYS A 86 -11.58 -12.75 -16.21
N GLY A 87 -10.97 -11.97 -15.32
CA GLY A 87 -10.48 -12.50 -14.06
C GLY A 87 -10.16 -11.42 -13.04
N VAL A 88 -9.80 -11.86 -11.85
CA VAL A 88 -9.52 -11.02 -10.69
C VAL A 88 -8.26 -11.51 -10.02
N VAL A 89 -7.33 -10.58 -9.74
CA VAL A 89 -6.12 -10.89 -8.98
C VAL A 89 -6.02 -9.97 -7.76
N HIS A 90 -5.79 -10.57 -6.60
CA HIS A 90 -5.64 -9.83 -5.34
C HIS A 90 -4.17 -9.66 -4.96
N PHE A 91 -3.82 -8.46 -4.49
CA PHE A 91 -2.48 -8.08 -4.06
C PHE A 91 -2.51 -7.60 -2.63
N SER A 92 -1.70 -8.24 -1.79
CA SER A 92 -1.42 -7.75 -0.45
C SER A 92 -0.39 -6.61 -0.51
N GLN A 93 -0.25 -5.86 0.58
CA GLN A 93 0.79 -4.83 0.69
C GLN A 93 2.21 -5.40 0.51
N ILE A 94 2.43 -6.68 0.86
CA ILE A 94 3.74 -7.33 0.76
C ILE A 94 4.15 -7.54 -0.71
N ASP A 95 3.16 -7.65 -1.61
CA ASP A 95 3.37 -7.81 -3.05
C ASP A 95 3.76 -6.49 -3.74
N LEU A 96 3.66 -5.36 -3.03
CA LEU A 96 3.94 -4.04 -3.56
C LEU A 96 5.35 -3.62 -3.16
N TYR A 97 6.21 -3.41 -4.15
CA TYR A 97 7.56 -2.93 -3.95
C TYR A 97 7.60 -1.40 -3.83
N ASN A 98 6.89 -0.70 -4.71
CA ASN A 98 6.86 0.75 -4.70
C ASN A 98 6.25 1.25 -3.38
N PRO A 99 7.01 2.01 -2.57
CA PRO A 99 6.57 2.54 -1.28
C PRO A 99 5.25 3.30 -1.34
N GLN A 100 4.96 4.01 -2.44
CA GLN A 100 3.70 4.74 -2.62
C GLN A 100 2.47 3.82 -2.49
N TYR A 101 2.55 2.58 -2.98
CA TYR A 101 1.45 1.63 -2.96
C TYR A 101 1.58 0.62 -1.81
N ARG A 102 2.80 0.19 -1.48
CA ARG A 102 3.11 -0.71 -0.35
C ARG A 102 2.53 -0.20 0.97
N TYR A 103 2.65 1.09 1.17
CA TYR A 103 2.23 1.79 2.38
C TYR A 103 0.79 2.33 2.29
N SER A 104 0.03 1.89 1.29
CA SER A 104 -1.41 2.15 1.22
C SER A 104 -2.18 1.53 2.39
N ILE A 105 -3.44 1.91 2.54
CA ILE A 105 -4.24 1.56 3.73
C ILE A 105 -4.95 0.21 3.60
N GLY A 106 -4.81 -0.47 2.46
CA GLY A 106 -5.16 -1.88 2.34
C GLY A 106 -4.66 -2.53 1.06
N SER A 107 -5.09 -3.77 0.86
CA SER A 107 -4.82 -4.56 -0.33
C SER A 107 -5.46 -3.96 -1.58
N PHE A 108 -5.00 -4.40 -2.74
CA PHE A 108 -5.59 -4.05 -4.04
C PHE A 108 -6.15 -5.28 -4.73
N GLU A 109 -7.11 -5.03 -5.59
CA GLU A 109 -7.69 -5.97 -6.53
C GLU A 109 -7.48 -5.40 -7.92
N VAL A 110 -7.07 -6.24 -8.85
CA VAL A 110 -7.02 -5.89 -10.27
C VAL A 110 -7.99 -6.81 -10.99
N ASN A 111 -9.06 -6.21 -11.50
CA ASN A 111 -9.96 -6.85 -12.44
C ASN A 111 -9.33 -6.70 -13.82
N TYR A 112 -9.36 -7.78 -14.61
CA TYR A 112 -8.93 -7.74 -16.00
C TYR A 112 -9.97 -8.34 -16.93
N SER A 113 -10.03 -7.82 -18.16
CA SER A 113 -10.76 -8.42 -19.27
C SER A 113 -9.92 -8.45 -20.54
N ILE A 114 -10.11 -9.49 -21.35
CA ILE A 114 -9.41 -9.68 -22.61
C ILE A 114 -10.45 -9.63 -23.74
N GLU A 115 -10.30 -8.67 -24.64
CA GLU A 115 -11.14 -8.50 -25.82
C GLU A 115 -10.26 -8.12 -27.03
N ASN A 116 -10.39 -8.85 -28.14
CA ASN A 116 -9.66 -8.56 -29.39
C ASN A 116 -8.14 -8.38 -29.20
N ASN A 117 -7.50 -9.23 -28.39
CA ASN A 117 -6.09 -9.17 -28.00
C ASN A 117 -5.67 -7.95 -27.16
N ASN A 118 -6.61 -7.09 -26.76
CA ASN A 118 -6.37 -6.07 -25.75
C ASN A 118 -6.73 -6.61 -24.37
N ILE A 119 -5.98 -6.18 -23.36
CA ILE A 119 -6.28 -6.42 -21.96
C ILE A 119 -6.65 -5.09 -21.34
N ASP A 120 -7.83 -5.04 -20.72
CA ASP A 120 -8.25 -3.92 -19.90
C ASP A 120 -8.02 -4.26 -18.44
N PHE A 121 -7.40 -3.35 -17.69
CA PHE A 121 -7.16 -3.46 -16.27
C PHE A 121 -7.92 -2.38 -15.49
N GLN A 122 -8.52 -2.80 -14.37
CA GLN A 122 -9.14 -1.90 -13.41
C GLN A 122 -8.66 -2.25 -11.99
N VAL A 123 -7.87 -1.35 -11.41
CA VAL A 123 -7.41 -1.48 -10.02
C VAL A 123 -8.47 -0.91 -9.07
N THR A 124 -8.75 -1.61 -7.97
CA THR A 124 -9.54 -1.08 -6.85
C THR A 124 -8.87 -1.46 -5.53
N SER A 125 -8.85 -0.56 -4.56
CA SER A 125 -8.44 -0.95 -3.21
C SER A 125 -9.54 -1.78 -2.54
N ILE A 126 -9.15 -2.92 -1.98
CA ILE A 126 -10.01 -3.78 -1.15
C ILE A 126 -10.13 -3.20 0.28
N TYR A 127 -9.51 -2.05 0.56
CA TYR A 127 -9.83 -1.33 1.77
C TYR A 127 -11.24 -0.75 1.66
N ARG A 128 -12.18 -1.43 2.31
CA ARG A 128 -13.47 -0.84 2.67
C ARG A 128 -13.40 -0.49 4.15
N TYR A 129 -13.58 0.79 4.46
CA TYR A 129 -13.78 1.19 5.84
C TYR A 129 -15.11 0.56 6.33
N GLY A 130 -15.04 -0.35 7.31
CA GLY A 130 -16.22 -1.04 7.86
C GLY A 130 -16.05 -1.30 9.36
N ARG A 131 -17.12 -1.18 10.15
CA ARG A 131 -17.09 -1.03 11.62
C ARG A 131 -16.22 -2.03 12.41
N ASN A 132 -16.01 -3.24 11.88
CA ASN A 132 -15.17 -4.28 12.48
C ASN A 132 -14.20 -4.82 11.41
N ASN A 133 -12.91 -4.53 11.54
CA ASN A 133 -11.88 -5.09 10.67
C ASN A 133 -10.69 -5.57 11.52
N ASP A 134 -10.38 -6.87 11.48
CA ASP A 134 -9.32 -7.51 12.28
C ASP A 134 -7.90 -7.39 11.68
N ARG A 135 -7.66 -6.39 10.83
CA ARG A 135 -6.36 -6.19 10.16
C ARG A 135 -5.31 -5.54 11.06
N LEU A 136 -4.03 -5.65 10.68
CA LEU A 136 -2.87 -5.04 11.36
C LEU A 136 -3.01 -3.52 11.59
N SER A 137 -3.82 -2.85 10.76
CA SER A 137 -4.21 -1.45 10.92
C SER A 137 -5.34 -1.23 11.93
N LYS A 138 -5.72 -2.21 12.77
CA LYS A 138 -6.83 -2.16 13.74
C LYS A 138 -6.79 -0.92 14.63
N HIS A 139 -5.61 -0.49 15.07
CA HIS A 139 -5.48 0.75 15.83
C HIS A 139 -5.84 1.99 15.02
N LEU A 140 -5.30 2.11 13.79
CA LEU A 140 -5.64 3.20 12.87
C LEU A 140 -7.13 3.13 12.51
N HIS A 141 -7.66 1.95 12.21
CA HIS A 141 -9.04 1.73 11.87
C HIS A 141 -9.99 2.06 13.03
N ASN A 142 -9.69 1.64 14.26
CA ASN A 142 -10.47 1.98 15.45
C ASN A 142 -10.44 3.48 15.72
N TRP A 143 -9.29 4.12 15.54
CA TRP A 143 -9.15 5.56 15.67
C TRP A 143 -10.00 6.31 14.62
N LEU A 144 -9.86 5.94 13.34
CA LEU A 144 -10.68 6.46 12.25
C LEU A 144 -12.18 6.18 12.49
N ASN A 145 -12.53 5.03 13.09
CA ASN A 145 -13.91 4.68 13.41
C ASN A 145 -14.51 5.50 14.55
N GLY A 146 -13.71 5.89 15.54
CA GLY A 146 -14.11 6.91 16.51
C GLY A 146 -14.50 8.22 15.84
N PHE A 147 -13.68 8.68 14.89
CA PHE A 147 -13.90 9.92 14.14
C PHE A 147 -15.09 9.86 13.16
N ALA A 148 -15.30 8.72 12.50
CA ALA A 148 -16.44 8.55 11.61
C ALA A 148 -17.77 8.56 12.39
N LYS A 149 -17.82 7.93 13.56
CA LYS A 149 -19.02 7.93 14.43
C LYS A 149 -19.42 9.32 14.92
N SER A 150 -18.48 10.27 15.01
CA SER A 150 -18.75 11.66 15.35
C SER A 150 -19.14 12.54 14.15
N GLY A 151 -19.35 11.95 12.97
CA GLY A 151 -19.72 12.69 11.75
C GLY A 151 -18.55 13.44 11.08
N GLY A 152 -17.31 13.16 11.49
CA GLY A 152 -16.11 13.85 11.03
C GLY A 152 -15.37 13.15 9.88
N ALA A 153 -15.98 12.15 9.24
CA ALA A 153 -15.36 11.39 8.17
C ALA A 153 -16.26 11.29 6.94
N ASN A 154 -15.64 11.26 5.77
CA ASN A 154 -16.30 11.06 4.49
C ASN A 154 -15.86 9.72 3.89
N ASP A 155 -16.82 8.97 3.34
CA ASP A 155 -16.53 7.73 2.63
C ASP A 155 -15.90 8.03 1.25
N PHE A 156 -14.97 7.22 0.80
CA PHE A 156 -14.36 7.33 -0.52
C PHE A 156 -13.71 6.00 -0.92
N ARG A 157 -13.56 5.78 -2.22
CA ARG A 157 -12.83 4.62 -2.75
C ARG A 157 -11.46 5.04 -3.27
N ILE A 158 -10.53 4.10 -3.31
CA ILE A 158 -9.29 4.24 -4.07
C ILE A 158 -9.44 3.38 -5.32
N VAL A 159 -9.52 4.04 -6.47
CA VAL A 159 -9.75 3.39 -7.77
C VAL A 159 -8.63 3.76 -8.73
N GLY A 160 -8.24 2.81 -9.57
CA GLY A 160 -7.29 3.04 -10.64
C GLY A 160 -7.96 3.65 -11.86
N THR A 161 -7.19 4.38 -12.66
CA THR A 161 -7.57 4.72 -14.03
C THR A 161 -7.78 3.46 -14.86
N GLU A 162 -8.68 3.49 -15.83
CA GLU A 162 -8.73 2.40 -16.81
C GLU A 162 -7.43 2.36 -17.61
N TRP A 163 -6.88 1.17 -17.80
CA TRP A 163 -5.69 0.97 -18.60
C TRP A 163 -5.90 -0.19 -19.56
N SER A 164 -5.85 0.11 -20.85
CA SER A 164 -5.95 -0.87 -21.93
C SER A 164 -4.60 -1.01 -22.61
N ILE A 165 -4.14 -2.24 -22.82
CA ILE A 165 -2.86 -2.54 -23.47
C ILE A 165 -2.98 -3.80 -24.32
N HIS A 166 -2.30 -3.81 -25.47
CA HIS A 166 -2.24 -5.00 -26.30
C HIS A 166 -1.49 -6.13 -25.57
N LEU A 167 -2.01 -7.36 -25.59
CA LEU A 167 -1.48 -8.52 -24.88
C LEU A 167 0.01 -8.77 -25.15
N LEU A 168 0.43 -8.66 -26.41
CA LEU A 168 1.84 -8.85 -26.77
C LEU A 168 2.73 -7.73 -26.20
N GLU A 169 2.23 -6.50 -26.19
CA GLU A 169 2.97 -5.37 -25.62
C GLU A 169 3.12 -5.55 -24.11
N PHE A 170 2.03 -5.92 -23.42
CA PHE A 170 2.07 -6.23 -21.99
C PHE A 170 3.15 -7.26 -21.70
N ARG A 171 3.14 -8.41 -22.39
CA ARG A 171 4.13 -9.49 -22.22
C ARG A 171 5.58 -9.06 -22.44
N GLN A 172 5.82 -8.14 -23.39
CA GLN A 172 7.17 -7.63 -23.68
C GLN A 172 7.71 -6.74 -22.55
N LYS A 173 6.84 -6.08 -21.77
CA LYS A 173 7.27 -5.32 -20.59
C LYS A 173 7.96 -6.21 -19.54
N ASN A 174 7.63 -7.51 -19.46
CA ASN A 174 8.31 -8.46 -18.57
C ASN A 174 9.82 -8.53 -18.80
N ILE A 175 10.23 -8.51 -20.08
CA ILE A 175 11.63 -8.70 -20.49
C ILE A 175 12.50 -7.54 -20.01
N GLN A 176 11.91 -6.35 -19.83
CA GLN A 176 12.61 -5.20 -19.27
C GLN A 176 12.86 -5.34 -17.76
N PHE A 177 12.01 -6.03 -17.02
CA PHE A 177 12.24 -6.29 -15.59
C PHE A 177 13.36 -7.31 -15.37
N ASP A 178 13.40 -8.39 -16.16
CA ASP A 178 14.42 -9.44 -16.02
C ASP A 178 15.83 -8.93 -16.39
N ASN A 179 15.93 -8.00 -17.36
CA ASN A 179 17.21 -7.38 -17.74
C ASN A 179 17.63 -6.20 -16.84
N GLY A 180 16.75 -5.70 -15.97
CA GLY A 180 17.00 -4.56 -15.08
C GLY A 180 17.20 -4.92 -13.60
N PHE A 181 16.71 -6.09 -13.15
CA PHE A 181 16.70 -6.46 -11.72
C PHE A 181 17.73 -7.52 -11.31
N ILE A 182 18.51 -8.11 -12.23
CA ILE A 182 19.60 -9.03 -11.88
C ILE A 182 20.94 -8.28 -11.83
N LYS A 183 21.19 -7.59 -10.71
CA LYS A 183 22.49 -7.45 -10.02
C LYS A 183 22.38 -6.35 -8.95
N LYS A 184 21.91 -6.73 -7.76
CA LYS A 184 22.46 -6.24 -6.47
C LYS A 184 21.96 -7.18 -5.39
N GLY A 185 22.90 -7.85 -4.74
CA GLY A 185 22.67 -8.96 -3.83
C GLY A 185 21.61 -8.65 -2.79
N GLY A 186 20.62 -9.54 -2.70
CA GLY A 186 19.90 -9.70 -1.44
C GLY A 186 20.91 -10.17 -0.38
N PRO A 187 20.91 -9.60 0.83
CA PRO A 187 21.69 -10.16 1.92
C PRO A 187 21.15 -11.56 2.19
N THR A 188 22.01 -12.56 1.98
CA THR A 188 21.89 -13.85 2.65
C THR A 188 21.80 -13.57 4.14
N LEU A 189 20.60 -13.68 4.70
CA LEU A 189 20.39 -13.85 6.15
C LEU A 189 20.92 -15.23 6.54
N GLY A 190 22.25 -15.34 6.52
CA GLY A 190 22.97 -16.38 7.22
C GLY A 190 22.85 -16.12 8.72
N LYS A 191 22.42 -17.15 9.44
CA LYS A 191 22.86 -17.50 10.79
C LYS A 191 23.15 -16.30 11.72
N LEU A 192 22.13 -15.88 12.43
CA LEU A 192 22.29 -15.38 13.79
C LEU A 192 21.05 -15.83 14.56
N LEU A 193 21.29 -16.55 15.67
CA LEU A 193 20.36 -17.32 16.51
C LEU A 193 20.35 -18.83 16.25
N LEU A 194 21.47 -19.48 16.58
CA LEU A 194 21.57 -20.54 17.60
C LEU A 194 23.02 -20.54 18.13
#